data_AF-A0A0D0BZC3-F1
#
_entry.id   AF-A0A0D0BZC3-F1
#
_cell.length_a   1.000
_cell.length_b   1.000
_cell.length_c   1.000
_cell.angle_alpha   90.00
_cell.angle_beta   90.00
_cell.angle_gamma   90.00
#
_symmetry.space_group_name_H-M   'P 1'
#
loop_
_entity.id
_entity.type
_entity.pdbx_description
1 polymer ?
#
loop_
_entity_poly.entity_id
_entity_poly.type
_entity_poly.pdbx_seq_one_letter_code
_entity_poly.pdbx_strand_id
1 'polypeptide(L)'
;MPSANAEPTVDLSTLIGQKVSVNARLKPIIEAIENKYPIGKCAQHPTLHCLVYEPKQWHFNLDRNQICVFAMVVYKKEVNADLTEIPLTSVHFHQNQTIGYQSNCGHGPASKIISTATMPHGYGYHPSYLPPPITPYSALPAYSFPMPAPLYSTPYPGSSYPSPYGFPLPPAPTPGPHSSVFISTSSSGYPVASLGHQGDSWSSPPPEACDLRVWCKNVGLDETIYAALDQMQFQVGDKVTGIPSEVWKNAGLMWFQWQRFQKIYSHYKHCK
;
A
#
# COMPACT_ATOMS: atom_id res chain seq x y z
N MET A 1 -37.77 -14.10 -21.34
CA MET A 1 -36.51 -14.82 -21.65
C MET A 1 -35.37 -13.82 -21.56
N PRO A 2 -34.43 -13.96 -20.62
CA PRO A 2 -33.31 -13.04 -20.49
C PRO A 2 -32.30 -13.32 -21.61
N SER A 3 -32.02 -12.33 -22.45
CA SER A 3 -30.91 -12.39 -23.41
C SER A 3 -29.60 -12.57 -22.67
N ALA A 4 -28.88 -13.65 -22.97
CA ALA A 4 -27.50 -13.83 -22.55
C ALA A 4 -26.65 -12.73 -23.20
N ASN A 5 -26.35 -11.68 -22.45
CA ASN A 5 -25.35 -10.70 -22.85
C ASN A 5 -24.01 -11.41 -22.90
N ALA A 6 -23.45 -11.55 -24.10
CA ALA A 6 -22.10 -12.05 -24.31
C ALA A 6 -21.14 -11.19 -23.49
N GLU A 7 -20.39 -11.81 -22.56
CA GLU A 7 -19.34 -11.13 -21.83
C GLU A 7 -18.28 -10.63 -22.84
N PRO A 8 -17.84 -9.37 -22.75
CA PRO A 8 -16.79 -8.85 -23.61
C PRO A 8 -15.47 -9.54 -23.25
N THR A 9 -15.08 -10.55 -24.02
CA THR A 9 -13.73 -11.13 -24.00
C THR A 9 -12.77 -10.16 -24.65
N VAL A 10 -12.07 -9.38 -23.83
CA VAL A 10 -10.99 -8.51 -24.30
C VAL A 10 -9.80 -9.40 -24.68
N ASP A 11 -9.47 -9.47 -25.98
CA ASP A 11 -8.28 -10.18 -26.45
C ASP A 11 -7.02 -9.37 -26.09
N LEU A 12 -6.46 -9.62 -24.90
CA LEU A 12 -5.26 -8.95 -24.38
C LEU A 12 -4.03 -9.16 -25.29
N SER A 13 -4.05 -10.13 -26.18
CA SER A 13 -2.92 -10.53 -27.04
C SER A 13 -2.53 -9.43 -28.03
N THR A 14 -3.50 -8.64 -28.50
CA THR A 14 -3.30 -7.65 -29.58
C THR A 14 -2.56 -6.39 -29.13
N LEU A 15 -2.42 -6.15 -27.82
CA LEU A 15 -1.84 -4.93 -27.24
C LEU A 15 -0.32 -4.99 -27.02
N ILE A 16 0.32 -6.14 -27.25
CA ILE A 16 1.71 -6.38 -26.81
C ILE A 16 2.76 -5.66 -27.69
N GLY A 17 2.42 -5.22 -28.92
CA GLY A 17 3.38 -4.65 -29.90
C GLY A 17 3.45 -3.12 -30.06
N GLN A 18 2.47 -2.35 -29.57
CA GLN A 18 2.43 -0.89 -29.79
C GLN A 18 3.13 -0.12 -28.66
N LYS A 19 3.96 0.90 -28.94
CA LYS A 19 4.56 1.82 -27.93
C LYS A 19 3.50 2.74 -27.27
N VAL A 20 2.46 2.15 -26.72
CA VAL A 20 1.46 2.85 -25.91
C VAL A 20 1.96 2.92 -24.48
N SER A 21 1.65 4.01 -23.77
CA SER A 21 1.96 4.14 -22.36
C SER A 21 1.33 3.01 -21.54
N VAL A 22 1.97 2.63 -20.43
CA VAL A 22 1.47 1.57 -19.55
C VAL A 22 0.03 1.85 -19.11
N ASN A 23 -0.29 3.10 -18.76
CA ASN A 23 -1.64 3.50 -18.38
C ASN A 23 -2.68 3.26 -19.49
N ALA A 24 -2.33 3.53 -20.76
CA ALA A 24 -3.24 3.26 -21.87
C ALA A 24 -3.47 1.76 -22.09
N ARG A 25 -2.46 0.92 -21.83
CA ARG A 25 -2.59 -0.54 -21.88
C ARG A 25 -3.43 -1.10 -20.73
N LEU A 26 -3.37 -0.48 -19.55
CA LEU A 26 -4.15 -0.90 -18.38
C LEU A 26 -5.61 -0.45 -18.44
N LYS A 27 -5.90 0.66 -19.12
CA LYS A 27 -7.25 1.22 -19.23
C LYS A 27 -8.35 0.20 -19.59
N PRO A 28 -8.23 -0.65 -20.64
CA PRO A 28 -9.26 -1.64 -20.95
C PRO A 28 -9.43 -2.71 -19.85
N ILE A 29 -8.36 -3.05 -19.14
CA ILE A 29 -8.40 -4.02 -18.03
C ILE A 29 -9.10 -3.39 -16.81
N ILE A 30 -8.83 -2.13 -16.53
CA ILE A 30 -9.49 -1.35 -15.46
C ILE A 30 -11.00 -1.30 -15.73
N GLU A 31 -11.41 -0.93 -16.95
CA GLU A 31 -12.83 -0.89 -17.34
C GLU A 31 -13.49 -2.27 -17.23
N ALA A 32 -12.79 -3.35 -17.61
CA ALA A 32 -13.29 -4.72 -17.44
C ALA A 32 -13.49 -5.10 -15.95
N ILE A 33 -12.58 -4.70 -15.07
CA ILE A 33 -12.69 -4.93 -13.62
C ILE A 33 -13.88 -4.14 -13.04
N GLU A 34 -14.03 -2.87 -13.38
CA GLU A 34 -15.13 -2.02 -12.91
C GLU A 34 -16.50 -2.57 -13.36
N ASN A 35 -16.60 -3.04 -14.61
CA ASN A 35 -17.81 -3.65 -15.15
C ASN A 35 -18.13 -5.01 -14.52
N LYS A 36 -17.10 -5.79 -14.17
CA LYS A 36 -17.30 -7.09 -13.51
C LYS A 36 -17.70 -6.94 -12.04
N TYR A 37 -17.20 -5.92 -11.36
CA TYR A 37 -17.44 -5.64 -9.95
C TYR A 37 -18.08 -4.26 -9.74
N PRO A 38 -19.28 -3.98 -10.28
CA PRO A 38 -19.91 -2.68 -10.15
C PRO A 38 -20.35 -2.40 -8.71
N ILE A 39 -20.47 -1.12 -8.38
CA ILE A 39 -21.04 -0.66 -7.11
C ILE A 39 -22.45 -1.26 -6.94
N GLY A 40 -22.75 -1.77 -5.75
CA GLY A 40 -24.06 -2.36 -5.45
C GLY A 40 -24.16 -3.86 -5.72
N LYS A 41 -23.19 -4.48 -6.39
CA LYS A 41 -23.24 -5.93 -6.68
C LYS A 41 -23.16 -6.79 -5.41
N CYS A 42 -22.43 -6.33 -4.40
CA CYS A 42 -22.34 -7.05 -3.13
C CYS A 42 -23.44 -6.59 -2.17
N ALA A 43 -24.27 -7.52 -1.70
CA ALA A 43 -25.35 -7.25 -0.76
C ALA A 43 -24.86 -6.69 0.59
N GLN A 44 -23.68 -7.10 1.04
CA GLN A 44 -23.08 -6.61 2.30
C GLN A 44 -22.48 -5.20 2.15
N HIS A 45 -22.10 -4.83 0.92
CA HIS A 45 -21.38 -3.59 0.64
C HIS A 45 -21.97 -2.88 -0.59
N PRO A 46 -23.21 -2.34 -0.49
CA PRO A 46 -23.93 -1.80 -1.64
C PRO A 46 -23.33 -0.50 -2.20
N THR A 47 -22.45 0.16 -1.45
CA THR A 47 -21.91 1.48 -1.79
C THR A 47 -20.52 1.47 -2.40
N LEU A 48 -19.91 0.29 -2.59
CA LEU A 48 -18.52 0.17 -3.06
C LEU A 48 -18.35 -0.98 -4.06
N HIS A 49 -17.28 -0.89 -4.86
CA HIS A 49 -16.84 -1.98 -5.71
C HIS A 49 -16.29 -3.09 -4.80
N CYS A 50 -17.07 -4.16 -4.63
CA CYS A 50 -16.71 -5.22 -3.69
C CYS A 50 -16.35 -6.49 -4.45
N LEU A 51 -15.13 -6.97 -4.22
CA LEU A 51 -14.69 -8.27 -4.70
C LEU A 51 -14.82 -9.28 -3.56
N VAL A 52 -15.43 -10.43 -3.85
CA VAL A 52 -15.66 -11.50 -2.87
C VAL A 52 -14.78 -12.71 -3.19
N TYR A 53 -13.92 -13.09 -2.24
CA TYR A 53 -13.20 -14.36 -2.29
C TYR A 53 -14.03 -15.46 -1.63
N GLU A 54 -14.78 -16.20 -2.45
CA GLU A 54 -15.77 -17.19 -1.97
C GLU A 54 -15.21 -18.23 -0.99
N PRO A 55 -14.01 -18.81 -1.17
CA PRO A 55 -13.50 -19.87 -0.28
C PRO A 55 -13.40 -19.44 1.18
N LYS A 56 -13.23 -18.15 1.45
CA LYS A 56 -13.10 -17.60 2.81
C LYS A 56 -14.11 -16.50 3.13
N GLN A 57 -15.03 -16.22 2.21
CA GLN A 57 -15.97 -15.09 2.29
C GLN A 57 -15.26 -13.78 2.63
N TRP A 58 -14.07 -13.55 2.04
CA TRP A 58 -13.33 -12.31 2.24
C TRP A 58 -13.81 -11.25 1.27
N HIS A 59 -14.20 -10.10 1.79
CA HIS A 59 -14.62 -8.95 0.99
C HIS A 59 -13.47 -7.96 0.88
N PHE A 60 -13.10 -7.60 -0.35
CA PHE A 60 -12.11 -6.57 -0.63
C PHE A 60 -12.80 -5.34 -1.22
N ASN A 61 -12.43 -4.15 -0.74
CA ASN A 61 -12.89 -2.89 -1.31
C ASN A 61 -11.98 -2.49 -2.48
N LEU A 62 -12.47 -2.67 -3.71
CA LEU A 62 -11.77 -2.28 -4.92
C LEU A 62 -11.82 -0.76 -5.11
N ASP A 63 -10.99 -0.04 -4.37
CA ASP A 63 -10.73 1.37 -4.64
C ASP A 63 -9.93 1.54 -5.95
N ARG A 64 -9.78 2.79 -6.41
CA ARG A 64 -9.07 3.10 -7.66
C ARG A 64 -7.64 2.53 -7.67
N ASN A 65 -6.96 2.49 -6.53
CA ASN A 65 -5.59 1.98 -6.43
C ASN A 65 -5.57 0.45 -6.51
N GLN A 66 -6.48 -0.23 -5.82
CA GLN A 66 -6.64 -1.68 -5.86
C GLN A 66 -7.05 -2.16 -7.25
N ILE A 67 -7.93 -1.43 -7.94
CA ILE A 67 -8.29 -1.73 -9.34
C ILE A 67 -7.06 -1.60 -10.24
N CYS A 68 -6.25 -0.55 -10.10
CA CYS A 68 -5.01 -0.39 -10.87
C CYS A 68 -4.00 -1.52 -10.58
N VAL A 69 -3.84 -1.89 -9.32
CA VAL A 69 -2.95 -3.00 -8.92
C VAL A 69 -3.46 -4.32 -9.50
N PHE A 70 -4.77 -4.59 -9.40
CA PHE A 70 -5.36 -5.80 -9.97
C PHE A 70 -5.17 -5.83 -11.49
N ALA A 71 -5.44 -4.72 -12.18
CA ALA A 71 -5.20 -4.59 -13.61
C ALA A 71 -3.74 -4.86 -13.98
N MET A 72 -2.77 -4.40 -13.17
CA MET A 72 -1.36 -4.64 -13.38
C MET A 72 -1.00 -6.13 -13.23
N VAL A 73 -1.56 -6.83 -12.24
CA VAL A 73 -1.30 -8.25 -12.02
C VAL A 73 -1.87 -9.10 -13.16
N VAL A 74 -3.07 -8.76 -13.64
CA VAL A 74 -3.68 -9.38 -14.83
C VAL A 74 -2.84 -9.10 -16.08
N TYR A 75 -2.39 -7.86 -16.27
CA TYR A 75 -1.53 -7.47 -17.39
C TYR A 75 -0.20 -8.26 -17.41
N LYS A 76 0.38 -8.54 -16.24
CA LYS A 76 1.57 -9.37 -16.08
C LYS A 76 1.32 -10.87 -16.25
N LYS A 77 0.05 -11.29 -16.44
CA LYS A 77 -0.36 -12.70 -16.54
C LYS A 77 -0.02 -13.53 -15.30
N GLU A 78 0.06 -12.89 -14.15
CA GLU A 78 0.23 -13.57 -12.86
C GLU A 78 -1.10 -14.20 -12.39
N VAL A 79 -2.22 -13.74 -12.94
CA VAL A 79 -3.58 -14.19 -12.65
C VAL A 79 -4.34 -14.38 -13.97
N ASN A 80 -5.30 -15.30 -13.98
CA ASN A 80 -6.14 -15.57 -15.14
C ASN A 80 -6.88 -14.31 -15.64
N ALA A 81 -6.93 -14.13 -16.97
CA ALA A 81 -7.55 -12.99 -17.63
C ALA A 81 -9.06 -12.88 -17.38
N ASP A 82 -9.69 -13.97 -16.95
CA ASP A 82 -11.12 -14.05 -16.64
C ASP A 82 -11.51 -13.27 -15.38
N LEU A 83 -10.55 -12.67 -14.65
CA LEU A 83 -10.76 -11.88 -13.44
C LEU A 83 -11.48 -12.63 -12.31
N THR A 84 -11.54 -13.97 -12.36
CA THR A 84 -12.18 -14.84 -11.35
C THR A 84 -11.22 -15.14 -10.20
N GLU A 85 -9.93 -15.18 -10.49
CA GLU A 85 -8.88 -15.37 -9.52
C GLU A 85 -8.45 -14.04 -8.92
N ILE A 86 -8.18 -14.05 -7.62
CA ILE A 86 -7.71 -12.89 -6.87
C ILE A 86 -6.18 -12.96 -6.82
N PRO A 87 -5.48 -11.84 -7.03
CA PRO A 87 -4.04 -11.77 -6.90
C PRO A 87 -3.60 -11.83 -5.43
N LEU A 88 -3.77 -12.97 -4.76
CA LEU A 88 -3.42 -13.18 -3.35
C LEU A 88 -1.91 -13.02 -3.06
N THR A 89 -1.09 -13.08 -4.11
CA THR A 89 0.36 -12.80 -4.05
C THR A 89 0.65 -11.29 -3.93
N SER A 90 -0.29 -10.43 -4.27
CA SER A 90 -0.14 -8.98 -4.17
C SER A 90 -0.27 -8.50 -2.73
N VAL A 91 0.57 -7.53 -2.38
CA VAL A 91 0.57 -6.87 -1.06
C VAL A 91 -0.76 -6.15 -0.75
N HIS A 92 -1.61 -5.98 -1.76
CA HIS A 92 -2.90 -5.28 -1.68
C HIS A 92 -4.12 -6.20 -1.53
N PHE A 93 -3.92 -7.53 -1.48
CA PHE A 93 -5.00 -8.50 -1.32
C PHE A 93 -4.71 -9.47 -0.18
N HIS A 94 -4.35 -8.91 0.98
CA HIS A 94 -4.13 -9.66 2.21
C HIS A 94 -5.37 -9.70 3.11
N GLN A 95 -5.43 -10.71 3.99
CA GLN A 95 -6.53 -10.86 4.95
C GLN A 95 -6.74 -9.60 5.81
N ASN A 96 -5.67 -8.88 6.14
CA ASN A 96 -5.76 -7.68 6.97
C ASN A 96 -6.35 -6.45 6.26
N GLN A 97 -6.54 -6.54 4.94
CA GLN A 97 -7.14 -5.50 4.10
C GLN A 97 -8.61 -5.83 3.75
N THR A 98 -9.15 -6.93 4.26
CA THR A 98 -10.55 -7.27 4.04
C THR A 98 -11.45 -6.32 4.83
N ILE A 99 -12.62 -6.02 4.27
CA ILE A 99 -13.61 -5.17 4.91
C ILE A 99 -14.06 -5.86 6.20
N GLY A 100 -13.91 -5.18 7.33
CA GLY A 100 -14.25 -5.72 8.65
C GLY A 100 -13.14 -6.47 9.39
N TYR A 101 -11.93 -6.63 8.81
CA TYR A 101 -10.83 -7.28 9.54
C TYR A 101 -10.40 -6.48 10.77
N GLN A 102 -10.22 -5.16 10.61
CA GLN A 102 -9.76 -4.30 11.71
C GLN A 102 -10.74 -4.23 12.87
N SER A 103 -12.04 -4.42 12.63
CA SER A 103 -13.06 -4.48 13.69
C SER A 103 -12.99 -5.75 14.54
N ASN A 104 -12.38 -6.83 14.03
CA ASN A 104 -12.34 -8.13 14.72
C ASN A 104 -11.00 -8.41 15.44
N CYS A 105 -9.91 -7.76 15.04
CA CYS A 105 -8.64 -7.82 15.76
C CYS A 105 -8.68 -6.91 16.98
N GLY A 106 -9.33 -7.40 18.04
CA GLY A 106 -9.57 -6.69 19.29
C GLY A 106 -8.32 -6.09 19.94
N HIS A 107 -8.14 -4.79 19.76
CA HIS A 107 -7.77 -3.94 20.89
C HIS A 107 -9.05 -3.62 21.67
N GLY A 108 -9.01 -3.88 22.98
CA GLY A 108 -10.10 -3.67 23.93
C GLY A 108 -10.68 -2.25 23.97
N PRO A 109 -11.72 -2.04 24.79
CA PRO A 109 -12.92 -1.31 24.40
C PRO A 109 -12.81 0.20 24.64
N ALA A 110 -13.23 1.01 23.67
CA ALA A 110 -13.83 2.34 23.93
C ALA A 110 -14.57 2.93 22.72
N SER A 111 -15.20 2.13 21.85
CA SER A 111 -16.18 2.68 20.90
C SER A 111 -17.55 2.11 21.19
N LYS A 112 -18.18 2.76 22.16
CA LYS A 112 -19.62 2.67 22.45
C LYS A 112 -20.32 3.20 21.19
N ILE A 113 -20.63 2.33 20.25
CA ILE A 113 -21.61 2.63 19.22
C ILE A 113 -22.94 2.75 19.98
N ILE A 114 -23.30 3.99 20.31
CA ILE A 114 -24.65 4.32 20.74
C ILE A 114 -25.51 4.12 19.50
N SER A 115 -26.01 2.89 19.35
CA SER A 115 -27.10 2.61 18.43
C SER A 115 -28.35 3.17 19.09
N THR A 116 -28.62 4.46 18.86
CA THR A 116 -29.88 5.11 19.22
C THR A 116 -30.96 4.58 18.27
N ALA A 117 -31.41 3.35 18.50
CA ALA A 117 -32.64 2.86 17.94
C ALA A 117 -33.79 3.60 18.65
N THR A 118 -34.24 4.70 18.05
CA THR A 118 -35.52 5.33 18.39
C THR A 118 -36.62 4.34 18.02
N MET A 119 -37.02 3.50 18.98
CA MET A 119 -38.23 2.70 18.89
C MET A 119 -39.45 3.60 19.10
N PRO A 120 -40.48 3.54 18.23
CA PRO A 120 -41.73 4.23 18.49
C PRO A 120 -42.42 3.57 19.69
N HIS A 121 -42.79 4.39 20.67
CA HIS A 121 -43.58 3.98 21.83
C HIS A 121 -44.94 3.44 21.37
N GLY A 122 -45.07 2.10 21.38
CA GLY A 122 -46.35 1.41 21.35
C GLY A 122 -46.66 0.88 22.74
N TYR A 123 -47.60 1.52 23.44
CA TYR A 123 -48.18 0.98 24.66
C TYR A 123 -49.00 -0.27 24.32
N GLY A 124 -48.53 -1.43 24.78
CA GLY A 124 -49.23 -2.71 24.60
C GLY A 124 -48.78 -3.71 25.65
N TYR A 125 -49.67 -3.99 26.58
CA TYR A 125 -49.54 -5.01 27.63
C TYR A 125 -49.33 -6.43 27.04
N HIS A 126 -48.82 -7.33 27.91
CA HIS A 126 -48.90 -8.81 27.91
C HIS A 126 -47.63 -9.60 27.48
N PRO A 127 -47.44 -10.86 27.93
CA PRO A 127 -47.31 -11.35 29.31
C PRO A 127 -45.92 -11.96 29.58
N SER A 128 -45.63 -12.20 30.86
CA SER A 128 -44.44 -12.87 31.39
C SER A 128 -44.21 -14.25 30.77
N TYR A 129 -43.15 -14.39 29.96
CA TYR A 129 -42.58 -15.69 29.60
C TYR A 129 -41.34 -15.96 30.46
N LEU A 130 -41.44 -17.02 31.25
CA LEU A 130 -40.38 -17.59 32.08
C LEU A 130 -39.17 -18.01 31.22
N PRO A 131 -37.93 -17.84 31.71
CA PRO A 131 -36.75 -18.40 31.05
C PRO A 131 -36.69 -19.93 31.22
N PRO A 132 -36.20 -20.68 30.21
CA PRO A 132 -36.02 -22.12 30.31
C PRO A 132 -34.85 -22.49 31.26
N PRO A 133 -34.89 -23.69 31.87
CA PRO A 133 -33.88 -24.15 32.80
C PRO A 133 -32.53 -24.42 32.11
N ILE A 134 -31.47 -23.99 32.78
CA ILE A 134 -30.07 -24.17 32.42
C ILE A 134 -29.74 -25.66 32.53
N THR A 135 -29.39 -26.30 31.42
CA THR A 135 -28.86 -27.66 31.42
C THR A 135 -27.39 -27.67 31.84
N PRO A 136 -26.95 -28.62 32.68
CA PRO A 136 -25.56 -28.70 33.09
C PRO A 136 -24.67 -29.15 31.92
N TYR A 137 -23.64 -28.33 31.69
CA TYR A 137 -22.58 -28.53 30.71
C TYR A 137 -21.89 -29.88 30.97
N SER A 138 -22.05 -30.84 30.06
CA SER A 138 -21.31 -32.09 30.09
C SER A 138 -19.87 -31.81 29.68
N ALA A 139 -18.93 -32.00 30.60
CA ALA A 139 -17.51 -31.91 30.35
C ALA A 139 -17.09 -32.93 29.28
N LEU A 140 -16.56 -32.44 28.16
CA LEU A 140 -15.91 -33.29 27.17
C LEU A 140 -14.51 -33.71 27.68
N PRO A 141 -14.10 -34.96 27.41
CA PRO A 141 -12.82 -35.48 27.86
C PRO A 141 -11.65 -34.82 27.14
N ALA A 142 -10.64 -34.42 27.92
CA ALA A 142 -9.37 -33.92 27.44
C ALA A 142 -8.67 -35.00 26.59
N TYR A 143 -8.67 -34.81 25.26
CA TYR A 143 -7.81 -35.56 24.36
C TYR A 143 -6.39 -34.97 24.42
N SER A 144 -5.56 -35.59 25.25
CA SER A 144 -4.12 -35.37 25.27
C SER A 144 -3.50 -35.92 23.99
N PHE A 145 -3.25 -35.07 23.00
CA PHE A 145 -2.38 -35.43 21.88
C PHE A 145 -0.92 -35.40 22.35
N PRO A 146 -0.16 -36.50 22.26
CA PRO A 146 1.27 -36.48 22.51
C PRO A 146 1.97 -35.75 21.36
N MET A 147 2.55 -34.59 21.64
CA MET A 147 3.53 -33.93 20.77
C MET A 147 4.76 -34.84 20.63
N PRO A 148 5.15 -35.26 19.41
CA PRO A 148 6.45 -35.89 19.22
C PRO A 148 7.55 -34.83 19.34
N ALA A 149 8.51 -35.08 20.23
CA ALA A 149 9.71 -34.28 20.39
C ALA A 149 10.56 -34.29 19.11
N PRO A 150 11.12 -33.14 18.67
CA PRO A 150 12.07 -33.13 17.58
C PRO A 150 13.43 -33.62 18.07
N LEU A 151 13.76 -34.88 17.75
CA LEU A 151 15.12 -35.40 17.80
C LEU A 151 15.89 -34.88 16.57
N TYR A 152 16.54 -33.72 16.70
CA TYR A 152 17.64 -33.34 15.81
C TYR A 152 18.95 -33.45 16.59
N SER A 153 19.52 -34.65 16.56
CA SER A 153 20.91 -34.91 16.92
C SER A 153 21.51 -35.73 15.78
N THR A 154 21.87 -35.04 14.71
CA THR A 154 22.74 -35.60 13.67
C THR A 154 24.11 -34.93 13.79
N PRO A 155 25.14 -35.66 14.27
CA PRO A 155 26.51 -35.18 14.22
C PRO A 155 26.95 -35.16 12.75
N TYR A 156 27.40 -33.99 12.30
CA TYR A 156 27.98 -33.78 10.97
C TYR A 156 29.36 -34.47 10.94
N PRO A 157 29.56 -35.58 10.21
CA PRO A 157 30.89 -36.11 9.98
C PRO A 157 31.50 -35.36 8.80
N GLY A 158 32.76 -34.97 8.95
CA GLY A 158 33.53 -34.25 7.94
C GLY A 158 33.39 -34.88 6.56
N SER A 159 32.93 -34.07 5.61
CA SER A 159 33.04 -34.37 4.19
C SER A 159 34.17 -33.51 3.63
N SER A 160 35.38 -34.03 3.79
CA SER A 160 36.54 -33.68 2.98
C SER A 160 36.32 -34.20 1.57
N TYR A 161 35.72 -33.38 0.70
CA TYR A 161 35.71 -33.62 -0.73
C TYR A 161 36.86 -32.84 -1.39
N PRO A 162 37.74 -33.50 -2.15
CA PRO A 162 38.67 -32.83 -3.04
C PRO A 162 37.89 -32.28 -4.24
N SER A 163 38.00 -30.97 -4.47
CA SER A 163 37.41 -30.29 -5.62
C SER A 163 38.33 -30.47 -6.84
N PRO A 164 37.89 -31.11 -7.94
CA PRO A 164 38.71 -31.26 -9.14
C PRO A 164 38.02 -30.60 -10.34
N TYR A 165 37.57 -29.36 -10.24
CA TYR A 165 37.19 -28.57 -11.42
C TYR A 165 37.56 -27.11 -11.22
N GLY A 166 38.78 -26.78 -11.68
CA GLY A 166 39.22 -25.42 -11.90
C GLY A 166 38.45 -24.82 -13.07
N PHE A 167 37.67 -23.79 -12.79
CA PHE A 167 37.27 -22.81 -13.79
C PHE A 167 38.30 -21.67 -13.80
N PRO A 168 38.85 -21.28 -14.96
CA PRO A 168 39.74 -20.14 -15.04
C PRO A 168 38.98 -18.86 -14.71
N LEU A 169 39.47 -18.12 -13.70
CA LEU A 169 39.00 -16.76 -13.43
C LEU A 169 39.30 -15.85 -14.64
N PRO A 170 38.37 -14.97 -15.04
CA PRO A 170 38.69 -13.91 -15.99
C PRO A 170 39.69 -12.93 -15.39
N PRO A 171 40.61 -12.36 -16.20
CA PRO A 171 41.62 -11.43 -15.71
C PRO A 171 40.98 -10.14 -15.18
N ALA A 172 41.45 -9.71 -14.02
CA ALA A 172 41.12 -8.41 -13.45
C ALA A 172 41.58 -7.28 -14.39
N PRO A 173 40.77 -6.21 -14.58
CA PRO A 173 41.18 -5.08 -15.39
C PRO A 173 42.27 -4.28 -14.67
N THR A 174 43.42 -4.16 -15.34
CA THR A 174 44.55 -3.32 -14.96
C THR A 174 44.15 -1.83 -14.98
N PRO A 175 44.57 -1.01 -14.00
CA PRO A 175 44.37 0.44 -14.08
C PRO A 175 45.30 1.02 -15.14
N GLY A 176 44.74 1.44 -16.27
CA GLY A 176 45.46 2.21 -17.30
C GLY A 176 45.55 3.70 -16.93
N PRO A 177 46.62 4.41 -17.33
CA PRO A 177 46.79 5.82 -17.03
C PRO A 177 45.82 6.66 -17.87
N HIS A 178 45.06 7.54 -17.20
CA HIS A 178 44.18 8.50 -17.85
C HIS A 178 44.99 9.55 -18.61
N SER A 179 45.05 9.42 -19.95
CA SER A 179 45.45 10.51 -20.83
C SER A 179 44.27 11.45 -21.04
N SER A 180 44.40 12.67 -20.53
CA SER A 180 43.50 13.79 -20.79
C SER A 180 43.61 14.24 -22.24
N VAL A 181 42.59 13.95 -23.05
CA VAL A 181 42.41 14.55 -24.38
C VAL A 181 41.28 15.56 -24.28
N PHE A 182 41.66 16.84 -24.40
CA PHE A 182 40.76 17.94 -24.64
C PHE A 182 40.18 17.81 -26.06
N ILE A 183 38.86 17.72 -26.18
CA ILE A 183 38.17 17.94 -27.46
C ILE A 183 37.33 19.19 -27.30
N SER A 184 37.88 20.30 -27.80
CA SER A 184 37.16 21.52 -28.11
C SER A 184 36.17 21.22 -29.25
N THR A 185 34.88 21.44 -29.01
CA THR A 185 33.90 21.63 -30.09
C THR A 185 33.16 22.93 -29.88
N SER A 186 33.28 23.77 -30.90
CA SER A 186 32.77 25.11 -31.07
C SER A 186 31.27 25.13 -31.39
N SER A 187 30.58 26.10 -30.78
CA SER A 187 29.66 27.06 -31.41
C SER A 187 28.75 26.56 -32.56
N SER A 188 27.44 26.49 -32.27
CA SER A 188 26.40 26.81 -33.26
C SER A 188 25.27 27.57 -32.56
N GLY A 189 25.00 28.78 -33.06
CA GLY A 189 24.09 29.74 -32.47
C GLY A 189 22.62 29.48 -32.79
N TYR A 190 21.77 29.93 -31.87
CA TYR A 190 20.33 30.14 -32.08
C TYR A 190 19.95 31.54 -31.56
N PRO A 191 18.96 32.19 -32.18
CA PRO A 191 18.82 33.64 -32.13
C PRO A 191 18.19 34.14 -30.83
N VAL A 192 18.65 35.33 -30.44
CA VAL A 192 18.07 36.23 -29.46
C VAL A 192 16.68 36.68 -29.93
N ALA A 193 15.68 36.52 -29.09
CA ALA A 193 14.43 37.27 -29.15
C ALA A 193 14.10 37.82 -27.75
N SER A 194 14.21 39.15 -27.67
CA SER A 194 13.69 40.12 -26.72
C SER A 194 13.17 39.65 -25.36
N LEU A 195 14.01 40.01 -24.37
CA LEU A 195 13.69 40.56 -23.07
C LEU A 195 12.37 41.38 -23.06
N GLY A 196 11.27 40.69 -22.80
CA GLY A 196 9.98 41.29 -22.44
C GLY A 196 9.74 41.09 -20.95
N HIS A 197 9.86 42.17 -20.18
CA HIS A 197 9.35 42.28 -18.82
C HIS A 197 7.85 41.93 -18.78
N GLN A 198 7.54 40.71 -18.32
CA GLN A 198 6.33 40.38 -17.57
C GLN A 198 6.87 39.75 -16.28
N GLY A 199 6.92 40.46 -15.17
CA GLY A 199 5.74 41.06 -14.56
C GLY A 199 5.47 40.22 -13.32
N ASP A 200 6.15 40.60 -12.24
CA ASP A 200 5.93 40.11 -10.90
C ASP A 200 4.43 40.06 -10.57
N SER A 201 3.93 38.85 -10.31
CA SER A 201 2.72 38.63 -9.51
C SER A 201 2.79 37.27 -8.86
N TRP A 202 3.87 37.05 -8.11
CA TRP A 202 3.85 36.18 -6.93
C TRP A 202 3.89 37.04 -5.66
N SER A 203 3.24 38.21 -5.73
CA SER A 203 2.96 39.09 -4.57
C SER A 203 1.71 38.65 -3.80
N SER A 204 1.25 37.42 -4.02
CA SER A 204 0.46 36.76 -2.98
C SER A 204 1.47 36.22 -1.98
N PRO A 205 1.45 36.65 -0.71
CA PRO A 205 2.26 35.98 0.31
C PRO A 205 2.03 34.47 0.19
N PRO A 206 3.08 33.62 0.38
CA PRO A 206 2.87 32.19 0.48
C PRO A 206 1.66 31.96 1.38
N PRO A 207 0.67 31.12 0.98
CA PRO A 207 -0.46 30.83 1.85
C PRO A 207 0.10 30.54 3.23
N GLU A 208 -0.37 31.31 4.21
CA GLU A 208 0.16 31.44 5.57
C GLU A 208 0.96 30.20 5.96
N ALA A 209 2.28 30.37 6.14
CA ALA A 209 3.21 29.27 6.42
C ALA A 209 2.51 28.26 7.33
N CYS A 210 2.18 27.10 6.78
CA CYS A 210 1.35 26.13 7.48
C CYS A 210 2.10 25.79 8.77
N ASP A 211 1.58 26.26 9.91
CA ASP A 211 2.29 26.20 11.19
C ASP A 211 2.79 24.77 11.38
N LEU A 212 4.11 24.62 11.52
CA LEU A 212 4.78 23.33 11.66
C LEU A 212 4.12 22.50 12.75
N ARG A 213 3.69 23.16 13.83
CA ARG A 213 3.03 22.51 14.95
C ARG A 213 1.66 21.97 14.58
N VAL A 214 0.84 22.78 13.91
CA VAL A 214 -0.48 22.38 13.40
C VAL A 214 -0.33 21.24 12.39
N TRP A 215 0.64 21.33 11.49
CA TRP A 215 0.93 20.29 10.51
C TRP A 215 1.31 18.97 11.20
N CYS A 216 2.31 18.98 12.11
CA CYS A 216 2.74 17.80 12.86
C CYS A 216 1.57 17.13 13.59
N LYS A 217 0.71 17.91 14.24
CA LYS A 217 -0.48 17.41 14.92
C LYS A 217 -1.47 16.76 13.95
N ASN A 218 -1.71 17.38 12.79
CA ASN A 218 -2.64 16.86 11.78
C ASN A 218 -2.16 15.54 11.15
N VAL A 219 -0.85 15.37 10.98
CA VAL A 219 -0.28 14.13 10.43
C VAL A 219 0.08 13.09 11.50
N GLY A 220 -0.20 13.35 12.78
CA GLY A 220 0.06 12.44 13.88
C GLY A 220 1.55 12.20 14.13
N LEU A 221 2.37 13.24 14.03
CA LEU A 221 3.77 13.22 14.45
C LEU A 221 3.87 13.52 15.95
N ASP A 222 4.79 12.81 16.61
CA ASP A 222 5.00 12.92 18.05
C ASP A 222 5.66 14.28 18.39
N GLU A 223 5.43 14.80 19.61
CA GLU A 223 5.97 16.11 20.05
C GLU A 223 7.52 16.14 19.99
N THR A 224 8.17 14.99 20.19
CA THR A 224 9.62 14.85 20.04
C THR A 224 10.09 15.14 18.62
N ILE A 225 9.30 14.73 17.61
CA ILE A 225 9.62 14.98 16.20
C ILE A 225 9.40 16.45 15.89
N TYR A 226 8.31 17.05 16.40
CA TYR A 226 8.07 18.48 16.28
C TYR A 226 9.21 19.31 16.87
N ALA A 227 9.61 19.05 18.12
CA ALA A 227 10.68 19.80 18.79
C ALA A 227 12.00 19.74 18.03
N ALA A 228 12.33 18.57 17.47
CA ALA A 228 13.53 18.43 16.65
C ALA A 228 13.45 19.17 15.31
N LEU A 229 12.28 19.15 14.64
CA LEU A 229 12.06 19.90 13.41
C LEU A 229 12.13 21.41 13.66
N ASP A 230 11.55 21.88 14.77
CA ASP A 230 11.61 23.27 15.22
C ASP A 230 13.06 23.70 15.54
N GLN A 231 13.82 22.84 16.24
CA GLN A 231 15.25 23.07 16.52
C GLN A 231 16.10 23.16 15.25
N MET A 232 15.76 22.39 14.21
CA MET A 232 16.40 22.47 12.89
C MET A 232 15.90 23.65 12.04
N GLN A 233 14.96 24.45 12.55
CA GLN A 233 14.28 25.52 11.82
C GLN A 233 13.63 25.04 10.51
N PHE A 234 13.17 23.78 10.49
CA PHE A 234 12.54 23.18 9.32
C PHE A 234 11.16 23.79 9.08
N GLN A 235 10.87 24.20 7.85
CA GLN A 235 9.57 24.72 7.44
C GLN A 235 8.81 23.71 6.55
N VAL A 236 7.47 23.70 6.65
CA VAL A 236 6.63 22.83 5.82
C VAL A 236 6.74 23.25 4.35
N GLY A 237 7.49 22.48 3.57
CA GLY A 237 7.82 22.79 2.18
C GLY A 237 9.32 22.64 1.88
N ASP A 238 10.15 22.63 2.92
CA ASP A 238 11.59 22.45 2.79
C ASP A 238 11.97 21.09 2.20
N LYS A 239 13.12 21.07 1.52
CA LYS A 239 13.61 19.85 0.89
C LYS A 239 14.22 18.92 1.93
N VAL A 240 13.49 17.89 2.33
CA VAL A 240 13.98 16.87 3.28
C VAL A 240 15.14 16.04 2.71
N THR A 241 15.17 15.84 1.38
CA THR A 241 16.26 15.12 0.71
C THR A 241 17.51 16.02 0.66
N GLY A 242 18.50 15.70 1.48
CA GLY A 242 19.77 16.45 1.55
C GLY A 242 20.12 16.93 2.96
N ILE A 243 19.22 16.78 3.94
CA ILE A 243 19.54 17.04 5.34
C ILE A 243 20.53 15.96 5.82
N PRO A 244 21.78 16.33 6.19
CA PRO A 244 22.80 15.37 6.62
C PRO A 244 22.38 14.61 7.87
N SER A 245 22.96 13.42 8.08
CA SER A 245 22.57 12.55 9.19
C SER A 245 22.86 13.18 10.55
N GLU A 246 23.86 14.04 10.59
CA GLU A 246 24.39 14.71 11.76
C GLU A 246 23.42 15.78 12.24
N VAL A 247 22.73 16.47 11.32
CA VAL A 247 21.84 17.60 11.64
C VAL A 247 20.62 17.12 12.44
N TRP A 248 19.92 16.09 11.96
CA TRP A 248 18.74 15.58 12.67
C TRP A 248 19.11 14.77 13.91
N LYS A 249 20.27 14.09 13.94
CA LYS A 249 20.77 13.45 15.16
C LYS A 249 21.08 14.48 16.25
N ASN A 250 21.70 15.60 15.89
CA ASN A 250 22.00 16.70 16.82
C ASN A 250 20.73 17.38 17.34
N ALA A 251 19.64 17.31 16.58
CA ALA A 251 18.31 17.74 17.02
C ALA A 251 17.58 16.68 17.89
N GLY A 252 18.25 15.59 18.26
CA GLY A 252 17.69 14.55 19.14
C GLY A 252 16.79 13.52 18.44
N LEU A 253 16.74 13.49 17.11
CA LEU A 253 15.96 12.48 16.39
C LEU A 253 16.71 11.15 16.32
N MET A 254 16.00 10.07 16.67
CA MET A 254 16.44 8.71 16.40
C MET A 254 16.21 8.36 14.92
N TRP A 255 17.00 7.42 14.39
CA TRP A 255 16.93 7.02 12.97
C TRP A 255 15.51 6.61 12.53
N PHE A 256 14.77 5.86 13.36
CA PHE A 256 13.41 5.42 13.02
C PHE A 256 12.39 6.58 13.05
N GLN A 257 12.59 7.57 13.91
CA GLN A 257 11.75 8.79 13.94
C GLN A 257 11.97 9.60 12.65
N TRP A 258 13.23 9.71 12.21
CA TRP A 258 13.57 10.33 10.94
C TRP A 258 12.94 9.60 9.74
N GLN A 259 13.01 8.27 9.70
CA GLN A 259 12.34 7.47 8.66
C GLN A 259 10.82 7.66 8.65
N ARG A 260 10.19 7.67 9.83
CA ARG A 260 8.74 7.94 9.97
C ARG A 260 8.38 9.33 9.44
N PHE A 261 9.16 10.34 9.80
CA PHE A 261 8.99 11.71 9.28
C PHE A 261 9.14 11.75 7.74
N GLN A 262 10.20 11.16 7.18
CA GLN A 262 10.43 11.12 5.73
C GLN A 262 9.26 10.49 4.97
N LYS A 263 8.70 9.39 5.49
CA LYS A 263 7.55 8.69 4.88
C LYS A 263 6.28 9.54 4.90
N ILE A 264 6.00 10.20 6.02
CA ILE A 264 4.82 11.09 6.15
C ILE A 264 4.99 12.31 5.23
N TYR A 265 6.20 12.88 5.19
CA TYR A 265 6.50 14.04 4.37
C TYR A 265 6.42 13.75 2.86
N SER A 266 6.88 12.57 2.41
CA SER A 266 6.77 12.18 1.01
C SER A 266 5.31 12.02 0.60
N HIS A 267 4.47 11.40 1.45
CA HIS A 267 3.04 11.30 1.21
C HIS A 267 2.38 12.67 1.11
N TYR A 268 2.71 13.59 2.04
CA TYR A 268 2.21 14.97 2.01
C TYR A 268 2.56 15.69 0.71
N LYS A 269 3.79 15.54 0.22
CA LYS A 269 4.26 16.18 -1.02
C LYS A 269 3.55 15.65 -2.27
N HIS A 270 3.15 14.37 -2.27
CA HIS A 270 2.41 13.78 -3.40
C HIS A 270 0.93 14.10 -3.43
N CYS A 271 0.36 14.57 -2.32
CA CYS A 271 -1.05 14.97 -2.23
C CYS A 271 -1.30 16.45 -2.55
N LYS A 272 -0.24 17.26 -2.73
CA LYS A 272 -0.31 18.64 -3.22
C LYS A 272 0.02 18.69 -4.70
#